data_AF-A0A1G6H3V6-F1
#
_entry.id   AF-A0A1G6H3V6-F1
#
_cell.length_a   1.000
_cell.length_b   1.000
_cell.length_c   1.000
_cell.angle_alpha   90.00
_cell.angle_beta   90.00
_cell.angle_gamma   90.00
#
_symmetry.space_group_name_H-M   'P 1'
#
loop_
_entity.id
_entity.type
_entity.pdbx_description
1 polymer ?
#
loop_
_entity_poly.entity_id
_entity_poly.type
_entity_poly.pdbx_seq_one_letter_code
_entity_poly.pdbx_strand_id
1 'polypeptide(L)'
;MSQPSQYSSPPPRAASGVTPSGATVEPARVPGDDRSIGEIVGDLGEGLSTLLRQEVALAKAEASETAKRAGAGAGMFAGAAVAALMVATFVSLALWWVIGRAIGTADAPALAPSGLIVAAIWAVVAAILAVVGRSQMKKAAGVPQTKETLTQIPDALKGHEENNR
;
A
#
# COMPACT_ATOMS: atom_id res chain seq x y z
N MET A 1 11.85 -30.67 30.86
CA MET A 1 12.31 -29.61 31.76
C MET A 1 11.54 -28.35 31.43
N SER A 2 10.46 -28.13 32.17
CA SER A 2 9.53 -27.04 31.97
C SER A 2 9.81 -26.00 33.05
N GLN A 3 10.17 -24.77 32.68
CA GLN A 3 10.20 -23.65 33.62
C GLN A 3 8.94 -22.81 33.43
N PRO A 4 8.07 -22.70 34.43
CA PRO A 4 7.08 -21.64 34.48
C PRO A 4 7.41 -20.60 35.57
N SER A 5 6.94 -19.39 35.28
CA SER A 5 6.55 -18.30 36.19
C SER A 5 7.63 -17.52 36.94
N GLN A 6 7.78 -16.25 36.55
CA GLN A 6 7.86 -15.15 37.52
C GLN A 6 6.92 -14.01 37.08
N TYR A 7 5.76 -13.96 37.72
CA TYR A 7 4.83 -12.83 37.67
C TYR A 7 5.21 -11.90 38.83
N SER A 8 5.85 -10.77 38.53
CA SER A 8 6.20 -9.76 39.53
C SER A 8 4.94 -8.96 39.89
N SER A 9 4.48 -9.09 41.13
CA SER A 9 3.39 -8.26 41.67
C SER A 9 3.95 -6.91 42.10
N PRO A 10 3.32 -5.77 41.75
CA PRO A 10 3.70 -4.48 42.31
C PRO A 10 3.27 -4.37 43.79
N PRO A 11 4.01 -3.61 44.62
CA PRO A 11 3.72 -3.48 46.05
C PRO A 11 2.43 -2.67 46.31
N PRO A 12 1.71 -2.96 47.41
CA PRO A 12 0.57 -2.16 47.83
C PRO A 12 1.05 -0.80 48.34
N ARG A 13 0.61 0.29 47.70
CA ARG A 13 0.79 1.64 48.26
C ARG A 13 -0.18 1.83 49.42
N ALA A 14 0.39 2.08 50.60
CA ALA A 14 -0.30 2.43 51.81
C ALA A 14 -1.19 3.67 51.60
N ALA A 15 -2.41 3.58 52.11
CA ALA A 15 -3.33 4.70 52.24
C ALA A 15 -2.76 5.70 53.26
N SER A 16 -2.20 6.80 52.78
CA SER A 16 -1.85 7.96 53.61
C SER A 16 -3.11 8.77 53.90
N GLY A 17 -3.39 8.93 55.18
CA GLY A 17 -4.58 9.59 55.71
C GLY A 17 -4.77 11.03 55.22
N VAL A 18 -6.02 11.35 54.90
CA VAL A 18 -6.51 12.71 54.66
C VAL A 18 -7.04 13.25 55.99
N THR A 19 -6.29 14.15 56.62
CA THR A 19 -6.81 15.12 57.60
C THR A 19 -7.42 16.30 56.85
N PRO A 20 -8.70 16.64 57.02
CA PRO A 20 -9.24 17.91 56.55
C PRO A 20 -8.90 18.99 57.58
N SER A 21 -7.70 19.58 57.47
CA SER A 21 -7.36 20.80 58.20
C SER A 21 -7.91 21.98 57.40
N GLY A 22 -8.82 22.74 58.01
CA GLY A 22 -9.52 23.88 57.42
C GLY A 22 -8.61 25.01 56.96
N ALA A 23 -8.05 24.88 55.76
CA ALA A 23 -7.64 26.01 54.97
C ALA A 23 -8.89 26.57 54.29
N THR A 24 -9.22 27.80 54.63
CA THR A 24 -10.13 28.68 53.90
C THR A 24 -9.92 28.47 52.40
N VAL A 25 -10.87 27.82 51.74
CA VAL A 25 -10.97 27.89 50.28
C VAL A 25 -11.40 29.32 50.01
N GLU A 26 -10.42 30.22 49.89
CA GLU A 26 -10.62 31.45 49.15
C GLU A 26 -11.18 30.99 47.80
N PRO A 27 -12.43 31.34 47.45
CA PRO A 27 -12.93 30.99 46.14
C PRO A 27 -11.94 31.62 45.18
N ALA A 28 -11.20 30.81 44.43
CA ALA A 28 -10.48 31.29 43.28
C ALA A 28 -11.54 32.05 42.49
N ARG A 29 -11.52 33.38 42.55
CA ARG A 29 -12.34 34.21 41.68
C ARG A 29 -11.95 33.73 40.30
N VAL A 30 -12.83 32.98 39.66
CA VAL A 30 -12.84 32.85 38.22
C VAL A 30 -13.05 34.30 37.77
N PRO A 31 -12.01 35.00 37.27
CA PRO A 31 -12.22 36.32 36.71
C PRO A 31 -13.29 36.14 35.63
N GLY A 32 -14.30 37.02 35.65
CA GLY A 32 -15.58 36.84 34.97
C GLY A 32 -15.49 36.10 33.64
N ASP A 33 -16.34 35.09 33.47
CA ASP A 33 -16.61 34.44 32.19
C ASP A 33 -17.45 35.41 31.31
N ASP A 34 -16.88 36.60 31.06
CA ASP A 34 -17.34 37.56 30.05
C ASP A 34 -16.69 37.23 28.68
N ARG A 35 -16.35 35.95 28.47
CA ARG A 35 -15.86 35.50 27.18
C ARG A 35 -17.02 35.52 26.20
N SER A 36 -16.80 36.25 25.11
CA SER A 36 -17.77 36.36 24.03
C SER A 36 -18.04 34.98 23.45
N ILE A 37 -19.28 34.70 23.03
CA ILE A 37 -19.61 33.50 22.26
C ILE A 37 -18.71 33.36 21.01
N GLY A 38 -18.21 34.48 20.47
CA GLY A 38 -17.23 34.48 19.39
C GLY A 38 -15.87 33.89 19.77
N GLU A 39 -15.44 34.02 21.02
CA GLU A 39 -14.18 33.45 21.54
C GLU A 39 -14.29 31.93 21.70
N ILE A 40 -15.42 31.43 22.22
CA ILE A 40 -15.68 30.00 22.39
C ILE A 40 -15.79 29.29 21.03
N VAL A 41 -16.46 29.91 20.06
CA VAL A 41 -16.54 29.39 18.67
C VAL A 41 -15.17 29.43 17.99
N GLY A 42 -14.34 30.44 18.28
CA GLY A 42 -12.95 30.52 17.82
C GLY A 42 -12.11 29.33 18.31
N ASP A 43 -12.13 29.07 19.62
CA ASP A 43 -11.39 27.96 20.25
C ASP A 43 -11.85 26.58 19.73
N LEU A 44 -13.16 26.38 19.53
CA LEU A 44 -13.69 25.15 18.93
C LEU A 44 -13.26 25.00 17.46
N GLY A 45 -13.27 26.09 16.68
CA GLY A 45 -12.82 26.09 15.29
C GLY A 45 -11.33 25.76 15.16
N GLU A 46 -10.50 26.31 16.05
CA GLU A 46 -9.06 26.04 16.12
C GLU A 46 -8.78 24.57 16.50
N GLY A 47 -9.54 24.02 17.44
CA GLY A 47 -9.48 22.60 17.82
C GLY A 47 -9.85 21.65 16.67
N LEU A 48 -10.95 21.93 15.96
CA LEU A 48 -11.38 21.15 14.79
C LEU A 48 -10.37 21.24 13.63
N SER A 49 -9.84 22.45 13.37
CA SER A 49 -8.79 22.67 12.37
C SER A 49 -7.53 21.86 12.69
N THR A 50 -7.18 21.77 13.98
CA THR A 50 -6.06 20.96 14.46
C THR A 50 -6.30 19.46 14.25
N LEU A 51 -7.48 18.94 14.57
CA LEU A 51 -7.84 17.53 14.32
C LEU A 51 -7.83 17.18 12.83
N LEU A 52 -8.41 18.03 11.98
CA LEU A 52 -8.41 17.82 10.53
C LEU A 52 -6.98 17.78 9.98
N ARG A 53 -6.09 18.66 10.43
CA ARG A 53 -4.67 18.61 10.06
C ARG A 53 -3.99 17.34 10.55
N GLN A 54 -4.34 16.85 11.72
CA GLN A 54 -3.81 15.59 12.26
C GLN A 54 -4.31 14.38 11.47
N GLU A 55 -5.60 14.30 11.12
CA GLU A 55 -6.13 13.23 10.27
C GLU A 55 -5.49 13.24 8.88
N VAL A 56 -5.32 14.42 8.27
CA VAL A 56 -4.61 14.56 7.00
C VAL A 56 -3.15 14.15 7.14
N ALA A 57 -2.48 14.53 8.23
CA ALA A 57 -1.09 14.13 8.50
C ALA A 57 -0.97 12.61 8.68
N LEU A 58 -1.92 11.99 9.38
CA LEU A 58 -1.98 10.54 9.59
C LEU A 58 -2.25 9.80 8.27
N ALA A 59 -3.27 10.20 7.52
CA ALA A 59 -3.60 9.63 6.22
C ALA A 59 -2.43 9.77 5.24
N LYS A 60 -1.72 10.91 5.27
CA LYS A 60 -0.50 11.12 4.49
C LYS A 60 0.62 10.18 4.93
N ALA A 61 0.80 9.95 6.23
CA ALA A 61 1.80 9.03 6.76
C ALA A 61 1.50 7.58 6.36
N GLU A 62 0.24 7.14 6.49
CA GLU A 62 -0.19 5.80 6.10
C GLU A 62 -0.11 5.57 4.59
N ALA A 63 -0.51 6.57 3.79
CA ALA A 63 -0.34 6.53 2.34
C ALA A 63 1.13 6.48 1.95
N SER A 64 2.01 7.23 2.64
CA SER A 64 3.46 7.19 2.39
C SER A 64 4.06 5.83 2.72
N GLU A 65 3.70 5.24 3.86
CA GLU A 65 4.16 3.92 4.28
C GLU A 65 3.67 2.83 3.31
N THR A 66 2.40 2.91 2.90
CA THR A 66 1.82 2.03 1.88
C THR A 66 2.57 2.15 0.56
N ALA A 67 2.84 3.37 0.10
CA ALA A 67 3.59 3.62 -1.12
C ALA A 67 5.03 3.08 -1.05
N LYS A 68 5.71 3.21 0.09
CA LYS A 68 7.05 2.63 0.30
C LYS A 68 7.02 1.11 0.23
N ARG A 69 6.08 0.46 0.89
CA ARG A 69 5.94 -1.01 0.87
C ARG A 69 5.59 -1.53 -0.51
N ALA A 70 4.62 -0.89 -1.18
CA ALA A 70 4.26 -1.21 -2.56
C ALA A 70 5.44 -1.00 -3.51
N GLY A 71 6.18 0.10 -3.36
CA GLY A 71 7.39 0.41 -4.13
C GLY A 71 8.52 -0.59 -3.91
N ALA A 72 8.78 -0.98 -2.66
CA ALA A 72 9.75 -2.01 -2.33
C ALA A 72 9.37 -3.37 -2.95
N GLY A 73 8.10 -3.77 -2.84
CA GLY A 73 7.58 -4.98 -3.46
C GLY A 73 7.72 -4.94 -4.98
N ALA A 74 7.32 -3.84 -5.63
CA ALA A 74 7.48 -3.65 -7.06
C ALA A 74 8.96 -3.72 -7.50
N GLY A 75 9.86 -3.13 -6.72
CA GLY A 75 11.31 -3.20 -6.94
C GLY A 75 11.84 -4.64 -6.83
N MET A 76 11.40 -5.41 -5.82
CA MET A 76 11.77 -6.83 -5.69
C MET A 76 11.29 -7.66 -6.87
N PHE A 77 10.05 -7.44 -7.35
CA PHE A 77 9.54 -8.12 -8.54
C PHE A 77 10.31 -7.74 -9.81
N ALA A 78 10.69 -6.47 -9.97
CA ALA A 78 11.54 -6.04 -11.07
C ALA A 78 12.92 -6.72 -11.02
N GLY A 79 13.55 -6.76 -9.85
CA GLY A 79 14.81 -7.47 -9.65
C GLY A 79 14.69 -8.97 -9.93
N ALA A 80 13.62 -9.61 -9.46
CA ALA A 80 13.32 -11.01 -9.74
C ALA A 80 13.12 -11.28 -11.24
N ALA A 81 12.47 -10.38 -11.97
CA ALA A 81 12.33 -10.49 -13.42
C ALA A 81 13.69 -10.45 -14.14
N VAL A 82 14.58 -9.54 -13.74
CA VAL A 82 15.95 -9.47 -14.29
C VAL A 82 16.75 -10.72 -13.94
N ALA A 83 16.68 -11.20 -12.70
CA ALA A 83 17.36 -12.42 -12.27
C ALA A 83 16.83 -13.65 -13.04
N ALA A 84 15.51 -13.74 -13.24
CA ALA A 84 14.90 -14.78 -14.05
C ALA A 84 15.37 -14.74 -15.51
N LEU A 85 15.53 -13.56 -16.11
CA LEU A 85 16.11 -13.40 -17.45
C LEU A 85 17.57 -13.86 -17.52
N MET A 86 18.37 -13.63 -16.48
CA MET A 86 19.74 -14.15 -16.41
C MET A 86 19.79 -15.66 -16.31
N VAL A 87 19.00 -16.26 -15.41
CA VAL A 87 18.89 -17.72 -15.29
C VAL A 87 18.44 -18.31 -16.63
N ALA A 88 17.40 -17.74 -17.24
CA ALA A 88 16.89 -18.14 -18.55
C ALA A 88 17.99 -18.09 -19.63
N THR A 89 18.80 -17.05 -19.66
CA THR A 89 19.93 -16.93 -20.60
C THR A 89 20.95 -18.06 -20.41
N PHE A 90 21.39 -18.31 -19.18
CA PHE A 90 22.37 -19.38 -18.91
C PHE A 90 21.81 -20.77 -19.20
N VAL A 91 20.55 -21.03 -18.83
CA VAL A 91 19.85 -22.27 -19.19
C VAL A 91 19.76 -22.43 -20.71
N SER A 92 19.50 -21.35 -21.44
CA SER A 92 19.44 -21.38 -22.90
C SER A 92 20.78 -21.71 -23.54
N LEU A 93 21.87 -21.12 -23.05
CA LEU A 93 23.22 -21.41 -23.53
C LEU A 93 23.63 -22.85 -23.23
N ALA A 94 23.33 -23.33 -22.03
CA ALA A 94 23.57 -24.72 -21.65
C ALA A 94 22.75 -25.68 -22.53
N LEU A 95 21.46 -25.40 -22.71
CA LEU A 95 20.57 -26.21 -23.54
C LEU A 95 21.02 -26.23 -25.01
N TRP A 96 21.42 -25.08 -25.54
CA TRP A 96 21.98 -24.98 -26.89
C TRP A 96 23.20 -25.91 -27.03
N TRP A 97 24.15 -25.83 -26.10
CA TRP A 97 25.33 -26.71 -26.10
C TRP A 97 24.97 -28.19 -26.01
N VAL A 98 24.07 -28.56 -25.10
CA VAL A 98 23.64 -29.95 -24.89
C VAL A 98 22.97 -30.50 -26.14
N ILE A 99 22.02 -29.77 -26.72
CA ILE A 99 21.34 -30.19 -27.96
C ILE A 99 22.34 -30.26 -29.11
N GLY A 100 23.23 -29.28 -29.24
CA GLY A 100 24.24 -29.24 -30.30
C GLY A 100 25.18 -30.45 -30.27
N ARG A 101 25.56 -30.92 -29.08
CA ARG A 101 26.32 -32.17 -28.93
C ARG A 101 25.48 -33.42 -29.14
N ALA A 102 24.22 -33.41 -28.73
CA ALA A 102 23.34 -34.57 -28.85
C ALA A 102 22.98 -34.90 -30.31
N ILE A 103 22.80 -33.88 -31.16
CA ILE A 103 22.44 -34.05 -32.57
C ILE A 103 23.65 -33.94 -33.53
N GLY A 104 24.80 -33.49 -33.03
CA GLY A 104 26.06 -33.41 -33.78
C GLY A 104 26.97 -34.63 -33.58
N THR A 105 28.20 -34.56 -34.09
CA THR A 105 29.24 -35.56 -33.82
C THR A 105 30.17 -35.10 -32.70
N ALA A 106 30.99 -36.00 -32.18
CA ALA A 106 31.96 -35.69 -31.12
C ALA A 106 32.93 -34.56 -31.53
N ASP A 107 33.36 -34.56 -32.80
CA ASP A 107 34.32 -33.59 -33.34
C ASP A 107 33.65 -32.34 -33.92
N ALA A 108 32.35 -32.42 -34.26
CA ALA A 108 31.59 -31.31 -34.85
C ALA A 108 30.18 -31.22 -34.24
N PRO A 109 30.00 -30.48 -33.13
CA PRO A 109 28.68 -30.22 -32.57
C PRO A 109 27.83 -29.36 -33.53
N ALA A 110 26.56 -29.71 -33.67
CA ALA A 110 25.62 -29.06 -34.59
C ALA A 110 25.00 -27.80 -33.94
N LEU A 111 25.81 -26.77 -33.75
CA LEU A 111 25.41 -25.53 -33.06
C LEU A 111 24.35 -24.72 -33.83
N ALA A 112 24.42 -24.65 -35.16
CA ALA A 112 23.42 -23.90 -35.92
C ALA A 112 21.97 -24.43 -35.77
N PRO A 113 21.67 -25.72 -36.02
CA PRO A 113 20.31 -26.24 -35.86
C PRO A 113 19.85 -26.29 -34.40
N SER A 114 20.74 -26.51 -33.44
CA SER A 114 20.38 -26.48 -32.02
C SER A 114 19.95 -25.08 -31.56
N GLY A 115 20.57 -24.02 -32.08
CA GLY A 115 20.16 -22.64 -31.82
C GLY A 115 18.73 -22.36 -32.30
N LEU A 116 18.36 -22.88 -33.47
CA LEU A 116 16.98 -22.76 -33.99
C LEU A 116 15.96 -23.48 -33.09
N ILE A 117 16.32 -24.65 -32.55
CA ILE A 117 15.45 -25.38 -31.61
C ILE A 117 15.24 -24.55 -30.33
N VAL A 118 16.31 -24.01 -29.75
CA VAL A 118 16.21 -23.17 -28.55
C VAL A 118 15.41 -21.89 -28.83
N ALA A 119 15.59 -21.27 -30.00
CA ALA A 119 14.80 -20.12 -30.43
C ALA A 119 13.31 -20.46 -30.57
N ALA A 120 12.98 -21.63 -31.14
CA ALA A 120 11.61 -22.10 -31.24
C ALA A 120 10.95 -22.30 -29.86
N ILE A 121 11.71 -22.84 -28.88
CA ILE A 121 11.23 -22.97 -27.49
C ILE A 121 10.89 -21.59 -26.92
N TRP A 122 11.77 -20.60 -27.08
CA TRP A 122 11.51 -19.24 -26.61
C TRP A 122 10.35 -18.55 -27.33
N ALA A 123 10.15 -18.82 -28.62
CA ALA A 123 9.00 -18.31 -29.36
C ALA A 123 7.68 -18.82 -28.77
N VAL A 124 7.61 -20.10 -28.40
CA VAL A 124 6.44 -20.68 -27.70
C VAL A 124 6.24 -20.04 -26.34
N VAL A 125 7.30 -19.91 -25.53
CA VAL A 125 7.22 -19.26 -24.21
C VAL A 125 6.73 -17.81 -24.36
N ALA A 126 7.27 -17.05 -25.30
CA ALA A 126 6.88 -15.66 -25.55
C ALA A 126 5.40 -15.56 -25.98
N ALA A 127 4.93 -16.45 -26.84
CA ALA A 127 3.53 -16.49 -27.26
C ALA A 127 2.59 -16.72 -26.07
N ILE A 128 2.92 -17.67 -25.19
CA ILE A 128 2.16 -17.95 -23.97
C ILE A 128 2.14 -16.71 -23.06
N LEU A 129 3.31 -16.11 -22.80
CA LEU A 129 3.43 -14.91 -21.96
C LEU A 129 2.63 -13.73 -22.52
N ALA A 130 2.65 -13.52 -23.84
CA ALA A 130 1.88 -12.48 -24.49
C ALA A 130 0.36 -12.69 -24.33
N VAL A 131 -0.12 -13.92 -24.50
CA VAL A 131 -1.55 -14.25 -24.33
C VAL A 131 -1.99 -14.09 -22.87
N VAL A 132 -1.21 -14.63 -21.93
CA VAL A 132 -1.50 -14.51 -20.49
C VAL A 132 -1.45 -13.05 -20.05
N GLY A 133 -0.39 -12.33 -20.42
CA GLY A 133 -0.24 -10.90 -20.11
C GLY A 133 -1.40 -10.08 -20.64
N ARG A 134 -1.83 -10.32 -21.89
CA ARG A 134 -3.00 -9.67 -22.47
C ARG A 134 -4.30 -10.00 -21.72
N SER A 135 -4.48 -11.24 -21.28
CA SER A 135 -5.63 -11.64 -20.46
C SER A 135 -5.65 -10.92 -19.11
N GLN A 136 -4.50 -10.84 -18.44
CA GLN A 136 -4.38 -10.15 -17.15
C GLN A 136 -4.59 -8.64 -17.30
N MET A 137 -4.07 -8.01 -18.35
CA MET A 137 -4.33 -6.59 -18.65
C MET A 137 -5.82 -6.32 -18.91
N LYS A 138 -6.51 -7.20 -19.63
CA LYS A 138 -7.96 -7.08 -19.85
C LYS A 138 -8.75 -7.17 -18.54
N LYS A 139 -8.35 -8.05 -17.61
CA LYS A 139 -8.97 -8.15 -16.28
C LYS A 139 -8.69 -6.90 -15.44
N ALA A 140 -7.46 -6.38 -15.47
CA ALA A 140 -7.08 -5.18 -14.75
C ALA A 140 -7.75 -3.90 -15.30
N ALA A 141 -7.97 -3.84 -16.63
CA ALA A 141 -8.74 -2.78 -17.28
C ALA A 141 -10.27 -2.93 -17.10
N GLY A 142 -10.72 -4.05 -16.50
CA GLY A 142 -12.11 -4.44 -16.32
C GLY A 142 -12.84 -3.77 -15.15
N VAL A 143 -12.56 -2.50 -14.85
CA VAL A 143 -13.52 -1.61 -14.16
C VAL A 143 -13.66 -0.26 -14.89
N PRO A 144 -14.29 -0.20 -16.09
CA PRO A 144 -14.79 1.03 -16.69
C PRO A 144 -16.30 1.24 -16.46
N GLN A 145 -16.99 0.42 -15.66
CA GLN A 145 -18.43 0.63 -15.36
C GLN A 145 -18.69 1.92 -14.56
N THR A 146 -17.70 2.41 -13.80
CA THR A 146 -17.84 3.64 -13.02
C THR A 146 -17.74 4.92 -13.87
N LYS A 147 -17.12 4.86 -15.06
CA LYS A 147 -17.05 6.05 -15.93
C LYS A 147 -18.42 6.36 -16.56
N GLU A 148 -19.24 5.34 -16.79
CA GLU A 148 -20.57 5.51 -17.37
C GLU A 148 -21.56 6.10 -16.35
N THR A 149 -21.40 5.78 -15.05
CA THR A 149 -22.17 6.40 -13.96
C THR A 149 -21.76 7.86 -13.72
N LEU A 150 -20.46 8.19 -13.80
CA LEU A 150 -19.97 9.57 -13.63
C LEU A 150 -20.36 10.50 -14.80
N THR A 151 -20.63 9.95 -15.99
CA THR A 151 -21.12 10.73 -17.14
C THR A 151 -22.65 10.88 -17.15
N GLN A 152 -23.38 10.14 -16.29
CA GLN A 152 -24.84 10.25 -16.11
C GLN A 152 -25.25 11.18 -14.94
N ILE A 153 -24.30 11.72 -14.18
CA ILE A 153 -24.55 12.72 -13.11
C ILE A 153 -24.31 14.20 -13.54
N PRO A 154 -24.36 14.64 -14.81
CA PRO A 154 -24.47 16.08 -15.10
C PRO A 154 -25.93 16.57 -15.04
N ASP A 155 -26.92 15.71 -15.29
CA ASP A 155 -28.33 16.13 -15.37
C ASP A 155 -28.99 16.30 -14.00
N ALA A 156 -28.49 15.64 -12.96
CA ALA A 156 -28.97 15.82 -11.58
C ALA A 156 -28.45 17.10 -10.90
N LEU A 157 -27.43 17.76 -11.45
CA LEU A 157 -26.88 19.03 -10.95
C LEU A 157 -27.41 20.27 -11.68
N LYS A 158 -28.14 20.09 -12.80
CA LYS A 158 -28.96 21.14 -13.41
C LYS A 158 -30.34 21.13 -12.75
N GLY A 159 -30.36 21.55 -11.50
CA GLY A 159 -31.57 21.79 -10.74
C GLY A 159 -32.52 22.74 -11.46
N HIS A 160 -33.81 22.47 -11.28
CA HIS A 160 -34.96 23.18 -11.81
C HIS A 160 -35.00 24.66 -11.42
N GLU A 161 -34.29 25.50 -12.15
CA GLU A 161 -34.63 26.93 -12.27
C GLU A 161 -35.41 27.10 -13.58
N GLU A 162 -36.47 27.91 -13.55
CA GLU A 162 -37.24 28.39 -14.73
C GLU A 162 -38.54 27.67 -15.15
N ASN A 163 -39.32 27.06 -14.25
CA ASN A 163 -40.76 26.89 -14.50
C ASN A 163 -41.63 27.35 -13.33
N ASN A 164 -41.56 28.66 -13.05
CA ASN A 164 -42.59 29.38 -12.32
C ASN A 164 -42.62 30.85 -12.78
N ARG A 165 -43.30 31.12 -13.89
CA ARG A 165 -43.92 32.42 -14.21
C ARG A 165 -45.15 32.21 -15.07
#